data_AF-A0A172UL84-F1
#
_entry.id   AF-A0A172UL84-F1
#
_cell.length_a   1.000
_cell.length_b   1.000
_cell.length_c   1.000
_cell.angle_alpha   90.00
_cell.angle_beta   90.00
_cell.angle_gamma   90.00
#
_symmetry.space_group_name_H-M   'P 1'
#
loop_
_entity.id
_entity.type
_entity.pdbx_description
1 polymer ?
#
loop_
_entity_poly.entity_id
_entity_poly.type
_entity_poly.pdbx_seq_one_letter_code
_entity_poly.pdbx_strand_id
1 'polypeptide(L)'
;MRHVAIDGAGVSTFGEHVALGLKDLLPPAFADPIRSVDNDPAAFQRLATRPGTRRTALGDAAMQLGSLGGPGTRHAAQQCFRMANMTPSDIRIPELGDSVPGDGAISYEDHGFADRLDGYELAEAEVTSVGGALPVNPSGGLTSKGHPPGATGVAQCVELFQQLRGEAFNQVDGARVALAHNAGGATAVASVTILEGPGGHGR
;
A
#
# COMPACT_ATOMS: atom_id res chain seq x y z
N MET A 1 -3.05 1.30 -22.26
CA MET A 1 -3.57 0.69 -21.02
C MET A 1 -4.78 -0.14 -21.40
N ARG A 2 -4.84 -1.41 -20.97
CA ARG A 2 -5.94 -2.32 -21.35
C ARG A 2 -6.93 -2.57 -20.21
N HIS A 3 -6.43 -2.61 -18.98
CA HIS A 3 -7.22 -2.83 -17.78
C HIS A 3 -6.85 -1.78 -16.72
N VAL A 4 -7.87 -1.11 -16.19
CA VAL A 4 -7.77 -0.17 -15.08
C VAL A 4 -8.83 -0.55 -14.07
N ALA A 5 -8.41 -0.83 -12.83
CA ALA A 5 -9.30 -1.03 -11.70
C ALA A 5 -8.98 0.04 -10.66
N ILE A 6 -10.01 0.68 -10.12
CA ILE A 6 -9.87 1.66 -9.05
C ILE A 6 -10.95 1.34 -8.04
N ASP A 7 -10.55 1.12 -6.79
CA ASP A 7 -11.48 1.01 -5.68
C ASP A 7 -11.03 1.88 -4.50
N GLY A 8 -12.00 2.52 -3.87
CA GLY A 8 -11.79 3.35 -2.70
C GLY A 8 -12.65 2.87 -1.55
N ALA A 9 -12.01 2.54 -0.42
CA ALA A 9 -12.69 2.19 0.81
C ALA A 9 -12.56 3.34 1.80
N GLY A 10 -13.70 3.93 2.17
CA GLY A 10 -13.83 4.79 3.34
C GLY A 10 -14.68 4.12 4.40
N VAL A 11 -14.69 4.68 5.61
CA VAL A 11 -15.65 4.31 6.67
C VAL A 11 -17.14 4.56 6.31
N SER A 12 -17.41 5.05 5.10
CA SER A 12 -18.75 5.21 4.50
C SER A 12 -18.66 5.13 2.97
N THR A 13 -19.74 4.73 2.28
CA THR A 13 -19.79 4.75 0.80
C THR A 13 -19.74 6.18 0.25
N PHE A 14 -19.20 6.38 -0.96
CA PHE A 14 -18.95 7.72 -1.54
C PHE A 14 -20.20 8.64 -1.61
N GLY A 15 -21.39 8.07 -1.84
CA GLY A 15 -22.65 8.81 -1.89
C GLY A 15 -23.21 9.20 -0.52
N GLU A 16 -22.95 8.41 0.53
CA GLU A 16 -23.38 8.70 1.91
C GLU A 16 -22.45 9.70 2.58
N HIS A 17 -21.16 9.68 2.23
CA HIS A 17 -20.13 10.54 2.82
C HIS A 17 -20.43 12.05 2.64
N VAL A 18 -21.00 12.45 1.51
CA VAL A 18 -21.36 13.85 1.22
C VAL A 18 -22.58 14.31 2.04
N ALA A 19 -23.43 13.38 2.45
CA ALA A 19 -24.63 13.67 3.26
C ALA A 19 -24.34 13.69 4.78
N LEU A 20 -23.18 13.21 5.21
CA LEU A 20 -22.78 13.10 6.61
C LEU A 20 -21.94 14.31 7.04
N GLY A 21 -22.24 14.88 8.21
CA GLY A 21 -21.45 15.97 8.79
C GLY A 21 -20.19 15.46 9.50
N LEU A 22 -19.23 16.34 9.79
CA LEU A 22 -17.98 15.99 10.51
C LEU A 22 -18.24 15.23 11.82
N LYS A 23 -19.31 15.59 12.55
CA LYS A 23 -19.76 14.92 13.79
C LYS A 23 -20.17 13.45 13.59
N ASP A 24 -20.67 13.09 12.41
CA ASP A 24 -21.21 11.77 12.08
C ASP A 24 -20.11 10.88 11.47
N LEU A 25 -19.09 11.50 10.87
CA LEU A 25 -17.89 10.83 10.33
C LEU A 25 -16.82 10.55 11.39
N LEU A 26 -16.73 11.38 12.42
CA LEU A 26 -15.76 11.26 13.51
C LEU A 26 -15.83 9.88 14.21
N PRO A 27 -16.98 9.40 14.70
CA PRO A 27 -17.03 8.13 15.42
C PRO A 27 -16.51 6.92 14.61
N PRO A 28 -16.97 6.65 13.36
CA PRO A 28 -16.44 5.50 12.61
C PRO A 28 -15.00 5.72 12.11
N ALA A 29 -14.61 6.95 11.74
CA ALA A 29 -13.25 7.27 11.30
C ALA A 29 -12.17 6.99 12.37
N PHE A 30 -12.54 6.98 13.65
CA PHE A 30 -11.62 6.66 14.75
C PHE A 30 -11.91 5.30 15.41
N ALA A 31 -13.18 4.86 15.49
CA ALA A 31 -13.54 3.62 16.17
C ALA A 31 -13.11 2.35 15.40
N ASP A 32 -13.21 2.34 14.07
CA ASP A 32 -12.85 1.17 13.27
C ASP A 32 -11.32 0.97 13.21
N PRO A 33 -10.50 2.03 13.03
CA PRO A 33 -9.06 1.93 13.24
C PRO A 33 -8.74 1.45 14.66
N ILE A 34 -9.29 2.07 15.72
CA ILE A 34 -9.02 1.67 17.12
C ILE A 34 -9.35 0.20 17.42
N ARG A 35 -10.41 -0.35 16.83
CA ARG A 35 -10.81 -1.76 17.01
C ARG A 35 -9.99 -2.73 16.16
N SER A 36 -9.40 -2.25 15.07
CA SER A 36 -8.55 -3.04 14.18
C SER A 36 -7.06 -2.88 14.46
N VAL A 37 -6.69 -1.94 15.35
CA VAL A 37 -5.40 -1.96 16.03
C VAL A 37 -5.29 -3.32 16.71
N ASP A 38 -4.34 -4.11 16.23
CA ASP A 38 -4.04 -5.42 16.79
C ASP A 38 -3.38 -5.20 18.16
N ASN A 39 -4.23 -5.07 19.18
CA ASN A 39 -3.82 -4.92 20.57
C ASN A 39 -3.56 -6.29 21.21
N ASP A 40 -3.49 -7.39 20.45
CA ASP A 40 -3.22 -8.72 20.99
C ASP A 40 -1.79 -8.78 21.56
N PRO A 41 -1.63 -8.84 22.90
CA PRO A 41 -0.31 -8.95 23.51
C PRO A 41 0.40 -10.25 23.11
N ALA A 42 -0.34 -11.28 22.70
CA ALA A 42 0.22 -12.54 22.23
C ALA A 42 0.75 -12.47 20.80
N ALA A 43 0.24 -11.57 19.95
CA ALA A 43 0.87 -11.27 18.65
C ALA A 43 2.22 -10.58 18.86
N PHE A 44 2.25 -9.60 19.77
CA PHE A 44 3.48 -8.95 20.23
C PHE A 44 4.51 -9.93 20.80
N GLN A 45 4.05 -10.83 21.66
CA GLN A 45 4.92 -11.80 22.32
C GLN A 45 5.42 -12.91 21.37
N ARG A 46 4.60 -13.32 20.39
CA ARG A 46 5.02 -14.27 19.33
C ARG A 46 6.11 -13.69 18.44
N LEU A 47 6.05 -12.39 18.12
CA LEU A 47 7.09 -11.74 17.31
C LEU A 47 8.38 -11.51 18.10
N ALA A 48 8.28 -11.12 19.38
CA ALA A 48 9.42 -10.91 20.28
C ALA A 48 10.18 -12.21 20.62
N THR A 49 9.60 -13.39 20.35
CA THR A 49 10.17 -14.71 20.67
C THR A 49 10.52 -15.55 19.44
N ARG A 50 10.31 -15.02 18.22
CA ARG A 50 10.67 -15.72 16.97
C ARG A 50 12.20 -15.85 16.85
N PRO A 51 12.75 -17.05 16.54
CA PRO A 51 14.17 -17.21 16.29
C PRO A 51 14.54 -16.52 14.98
N GLY A 52 15.38 -15.47 15.03
CA GLY A 52 15.85 -14.77 13.83
C GLY A 52 15.41 -13.30 13.73
N THR A 53 14.37 -12.89 14.46
CA THR A 53 14.05 -11.47 14.68
C THR A 53 15.18 -10.84 15.50
N ARG A 54 16.22 -10.35 14.84
CA ARG A 54 17.12 -9.39 15.47
C ARG A 54 16.24 -8.17 15.77
N ARG A 55 16.34 -7.61 16.98
CA ARG A 55 15.81 -6.27 17.29
C ARG A 55 16.46 -5.26 16.34
N THR A 56 15.92 -5.11 15.14
CA THR A 56 16.28 -4.03 14.24
C THR A 56 15.37 -2.86 14.59
N ALA A 57 15.92 -1.64 14.58
CA ALA A 57 15.15 -0.45 14.86
C ALA A 57 13.92 -0.32 13.95
N LEU A 58 13.99 -0.93 12.75
CA LEU A 58 12.88 -1.02 11.78
C LEU A 58 11.76 -1.94 12.27
N GLY A 59 12.10 -3.14 12.76
CA GLY A 59 11.14 -4.06 13.37
C GLY A 59 10.48 -3.46 14.61
N ASP A 60 11.25 -2.82 15.51
CA ASP A 60 10.70 -2.17 16.70
C ASP A 60 9.78 -0.97 16.36
N ALA A 61 10.08 -0.21 15.30
CA ALA A 61 9.23 0.88 14.81
C ALA A 61 7.96 0.38 14.14
N ALA A 62 8.03 -0.65 13.29
CA ALA A 62 6.86 -1.30 12.70
C ALA A 62 5.93 -1.88 13.78
N MET A 63 6.52 -2.44 14.86
CA MET A 63 5.80 -2.95 16.02
C MET A 63 5.08 -1.85 16.81
N GLN A 64 5.67 -0.67 16.97
CA GLN A 64 4.99 0.46 17.61
C GLN A 64 3.95 1.14 16.70
N LEU A 65 4.10 1.02 15.37
CA LEU A 65 3.24 1.63 14.36
C LEU A 65 2.20 0.68 13.77
N GLY A 66 2.14 -0.59 14.20
CA GLY A 66 1.17 -1.62 13.76
C GLY A 66 -0.31 -1.23 13.88
N SER A 67 -0.58 -0.07 14.49
CA SER A 67 -1.87 0.62 14.53
C SER A 67 -2.28 1.33 13.22
N LEU A 68 -1.40 1.47 12.21
CA LEU A 68 -1.70 2.25 11.00
C LEU A 68 -2.16 1.40 9.81
N GLY A 69 -2.06 0.07 9.87
CA GLY A 69 -2.55 -0.86 8.84
C GLY A 69 -4.07 -0.98 8.82
N GLY A 70 -4.70 -0.22 7.94
CA GLY A 70 -6.15 -0.01 7.96
C GLY A 70 -6.96 -1.16 7.32
N PRO A 71 -8.08 -1.60 7.94
CA PRO A 71 -9.09 -2.41 7.27
C PRO A 71 -9.54 -1.81 5.93
N GLY A 72 -9.53 -0.47 5.81
CA GLY A 72 -9.83 0.25 4.57
C GLY A 72 -8.86 -0.11 3.44
N THR A 73 -7.55 -0.10 3.69
CA THR A 73 -6.54 -0.50 2.70
C THR A 73 -6.74 -1.94 2.26
N ARG A 74 -6.88 -2.87 3.22
CA ARG A 74 -7.11 -4.30 2.91
C ARG A 74 -8.37 -4.50 2.10
N HIS A 75 -9.45 -3.81 2.47
CA HIS A 75 -10.71 -3.88 1.75
C HIS A 75 -10.54 -3.37 0.31
N ALA A 76 -10.01 -2.17 0.13
CA ALA A 76 -9.80 -1.57 -1.18
C ALA A 76 -8.88 -2.42 -2.07
N ALA A 77 -7.79 -2.94 -1.51
CA ALA A 77 -6.88 -3.83 -2.21
C ALA A 77 -7.60 -5.11 -2.67
N GLN A 78 -8.32 -5.78 -1.77
CA GLN A 78 -9.09 -6.98 -2.10
C GLN A 78 -10.17 -6.72 -3.17
N GLN A 79 -10.88 -5.59 -3.10
CA GLN A 79 -11.84 -5.20 -4.13
C GLN A 79 -11.14 -5.00 -5.48
N CYS A 80 -10.06 -4.22 -5.49
CA CYS A 80 -9.33 -3.87 -6.71
C CYS A 80 -8.73 -5.11 -7.39
N PHE A 81 -8.11 -6.02 -6.62
CA PHE A 81 -7.64 -7.32 -7.11
C PHE A 81 -8.76 -8.15 -7.73
N ARG A 82 -9.93 -8.22 -7.08
CA ARG A 82 -11.10 -8.93 -7.63
C ARG A 82 -11.63 -8.29 -8.91
N MET A 83 -11.70 -6.96 -8.96
CA MET A 83 -12.13 -6.21 -10.15
C MET A 83 -11.19 -6.41 -11.33
N ALA A 84 -9.88 -6.46 -11.06
CA ALA A 84 -8.84 -6.69 -12.07
C ALA A 84 -8.67 -8.18 -12.44
N ASN A 85 -9.29 -9.10 -11.69
CA ASN A 85 -9.03 -10.54 -11.77
C ASN A 85 -7.51 -10.85 -11.64
N MET A 86 -6.87 -10.22 -10.66
CA MET A 86 -5.45 -10.32 -10.37
C MET A 86 -5.22 -10.65 -8.89
N THR A 87 -3.99 -11.03 -8.59
CA THR A 87 -3.48 -11.34 -7.26
C THR A 87 -2.29 -10.44 -6.93
N PRO A 88 -1.87 -10.34 -5.66
CA PRO A 88 -0.67 -9.57 -5.30
C PRO A 88 0.58 -9.99 -6.10
N SER A 89 0.71 -11.28 -6.44
CA SER A 89 1.83 -11.80 -7.24
C SER A 89 1.86 -11.30 -8.69
N ASP A 90 0.75 -10.77 -9.22
CA ASP A 90 0.72 -10.21 -10.57
C ASP A 90 1.33 -8.79 -10.61
N ILE A 91 1.40 -8.10 -9.47
CA ILE A 91 1.92 -6.73 -9.38
C ILE A 91 3.44 -6.73 -9.52
N ARG A 92 3.95 -5.87 -10.41
CA ARG A 92 5.40 -5.71 -10.64
C ARG A 92 5.95 -4.40 -10.11
N ILE A 93 5.09 -3.38 -9.98
CA ILE A 93 5.49 -2.04 -9.54
C ILE A 93 4.42 -1.46 -8.61
N PRO A 94 4.56 -1.65 -7.29
CA PRO A 94 3.76 -0.94 -6.31
C PRO A 94 4.32 0.48 -6.00
N GLU A 95 3.45 1.49 -6.06
CA GLU A 95 3.62 2.82 -5.48
C GLU A 95 2.70 2.93 -4.25
N LEU A 96 3.25 2.82 -3.05
CA LEU A 96 2.54 2.76 -1.78
C LEU A 96 2.74 4.05 -0.97
N GLY A 97 1.76 4.37 -0.11
CA GLY A 97 1.89 5.48 0.83
C GLY A 97 2.93 5.18 1.91
N ASP A 98 4.05 5.89 1.88
CA ASP A 98 5.19 5.75 2.82
C ASP A 98 5.49 7.08 3.54
N SER A 99 4.47 7.86 3.89
CA SER A 99 4.65 9.15 4.57
C SER A 99 5.33 9.01 5.94
N VAL A 100 5.28 7.81 6.54
CA VAL A 100 6.07 7.41 7.70
C VAL A 100 6.90 6.17 7.36
N PRO A 101 8.18 6.05 7.80
CA PRO A 101 9.05 4.92 7.46
C PRO A 101 8.49 3.53 7.80
N GLY A 102 7.62 3.41 8.82
CA GLY A 102 6.96 2.15 9.19
C GLY A 102 5.78 1.76 8.30
N ASP A 103 5.20 2.72 7.57
CA ASP A 103 4.00 2.50 6.75
C ASP A 103 4.29 1.60 5.55
N GLY A 104 5.54 1.57 5.07
CA GLY A 104 5.98 0.69 3.99
C GLY A 104 5.78 -0.78 4.33
N ALA A 105 6.30 -1.24 5.47
CA ALA A 105 6.21 -2.64 5.91
C ALA A 105 4.75 -3.08 6.08
N ILE A 106 3.94 -2.27 6.76
CA ILE A 106 2.52 -2.53 6.97
C ILE A 106 1.76 -2.55 5.64
N SER A 107 2.08 -1.64 4.74
CA SER A 107 1.45 -1.60 3.41
C SER A 107 1.79 -2.84 2.58
N TYR A 108 2.96 -3.45 2.75
CA TYR A 108 3.28 -4.73 2.09
C TYR A 108 2.32 -5.83 2.54
N GLU A 109 2.03 -5.88 3.83
CA GLU A 109 1.14 -6.87 4.43
C GLU A 109 -0.33 -6.64 4.03
N ASP A 110 -0.79 -5.37 4.08
CA ASP A 110 -2.16 -5.03 3.76
C ASP A 110 -2.53 -5.29 2.28
N HIS A 111 -1.54 -5.26 1.39
CA HIS A 111 -1.70 -5.61 -0.03
C HIS A 111 -1.37 -7.08 -0.33
N GLY A 112 -0.94 -7.86 0.66
CA GLY A 112 -0.64 -9.29 0.51
C GLY A 112 0.69 -9.59 -0.20
N PHE A 113 1.65 -8.65 -0.17
CA PHE A 113 3.02 -8.89 -0.63
C PHE A 113 3.88 -9.62 0.40
N ALA A 114 3.50 -9.52 1.68
CA ALA A 114 4.10 -10.23 2.81
C ALA A 114 3.00 -10.77 3.72
N ASP A 115 3.33 -11.81 4.49
CA ASP A 115 2.50 -12.25 5.61
C ASP A 115 2.50 -11.19 6.73
N ARG A 116 1.45 -11.19 7.56
CA ARG A 116 1.32 -10.21 8.64
C ARG A 116 2.52 -10.27 9.59
N LEU A 117 3.05 -9.10 9.92
CA LEU A 117 4.25 -8.86 10.72
C LEU A 117 5.57 -9.31 10.07
N ASP A 118 5.56 -9.78 8.83
CA ASP A 118 6.75 -10.21 8.09
C ASP A 118 7.12 -9.18 6.98
N GLY A 119 6.41 -8.05 6.87
CA GLY A 119 6.66 -7.02 5.85
C GLY A 119 8.05 -6.39 5.92
N TYR A 120 8.61 -6.25 7.13
CA TYR A 120 9.96 -5.70 7.32
C TYR A 120 11.05 -6.58 6.68
N GLU A 121 10.83 -7.89 6.57
CA GLU A 121 11.80 -8.83 6.00
C GLU A 121 12.05 -8.56 4.51
N LEU A 122 11.02 -8.09 3.79
CA LEU A 122 11.16 -7.70 2.39
C LEU A 122 12.11 -6.50 2.23
N ALA A 123 12.08 -5.56 3.18
CA ALA A 123 12.99 -4.42 3.17
C ALA A 123 14.42 -4.84 3.58
N GLU A 124 14.57 -5.65 4.62
CA GLU A 124 15.89 -6.14 5.07
C GLU A 124 16.59 -7.02 4.02
N ALA A 125 15.84 -7.80 3.25
CA ALA A 125 16.36 -8.63 2.17
C ALA A 125 16.52 -7.87 0.83
N GLU A 126 16.33 -6.55 0.83
CA GLU A 126 16.40 -5.69 -0.37
C GLU A 126 15.45 -6.12 -1.51
N VAL A 127 14.39 -6.85 -1.18
CA VAL A 127 13.38 -7.31 -2.16
C VAL A 127 12.64 -6.11 -2.76
N THR A 128 12.44 -5.07 -1.95
CA THR A 128 11.70 -3.85 -2.32
C THR A 128 12.55 -2.76 -2.96
N SER A 129 13.87 -2.95 -3.03
CA SER A 129 14.79 -2.02 -3.68
C SER A 129 14.57 -1.92 -5.19
N VAL A 130 14.99 -0.81 -5.80
CA VAL A 130 15.08 -0.70 -7.26
C VAL A 130 16.09 -1.75 -7.77
N GLY A 131 15.60 -2.74 -8.51
CA GLY A 131 16.38 -3.92 -8.95
C GLY A 131 16.12 -5.20 -8.14
N GLY A 132 15.39 -5.11 -7.03
CA GLY A 132 14.88 -6.25 -6.27
C GLY A 132 13.74 -6.97 -6.99
N ALA A 133 13.23 -8.05 -6.38
CA ALA A 133 12.19 -8.87 -7.00
C ALA A 133 10.81 -8.18 -7.07
N LEU A 134 10.55 -7.21 -6.18
CA LEU A 134 9.33 -6.39 -6.13
C LEU A 134 9.68 -4.93 -5.85
N PRO A 135 10.19 -4.16 -6.83
CA PRO A 135 10.60 -2.77 -6.61
C PRO A 135 9.43 -1.90 -6.16
N VAL A 136 9.47 -1.40 -4.91
CA VAL A 136 8.45 -0.52 -4.35
C VAL A 136 8.91 0.93 -4.47
N ASN A 137 7.98 1.83 -4.80
CA ASN A 137 8.22 3.26 -4.85
C ASN A 137 9.45 3.64 -5.70
N PRO A 138 9.61 3.12 -6.94
CA PRO A 138 10.78 3.42 -7.78
C PRO A 138 10.95 4.92 -8.04
N SER A 139 9.89 5.71 -7.87
CA SER A 139 9.91 7.16 -7.94
C SER A 139 10.57 7.88 -6.75
N GLY A 140 10.97 7.13 -5.71
CA GLY A 140 11.45 7.65 -4.43
C GLY A 140 10.37 7.83 -3.36
N GLY A 141 9.12 7.47 -3.65
CA GLY A 141 8.01 7.53 -2.69
C GLY A 141 7.68 8.94 -2.19
N LEU A 142 6.79 9.03 -1.21
CA LEU A 142 6.44 10.28 -0.53
C LEU A 142 7.63 10.80 0.28
N THR A 143 8.50 9.89 0.75
CA THR A 143 9.70 10.19 1.53
C THR A 143 10.69 11.07 0.76
N SER A 144 11.01 10.73 -0.50
CA SER A 144 11.99 11.48 -1.29
C SER A 144 11.36 12.46 -2.28
N LYS A 145 10.23 12.10 -2.90
CA LYS A 145 9.56 12.93 -3.91
C LYS A 145 8.73 14.05 -3.28
N GLY A 146 8.36 13.89 -2.01
CA GLY A 146 7.50 14.78 -1.25
C GLY A 146 6.02 14.38 -1.29
N HIS A 147 5.25 14.90 -0.33
CA HIS A 147 3.84 14.54 -0.11
C HIS A 147 2.91 15.77 -0.11
N PRO A 148 2.63 16.39 -1.27
CA PRO A 148 1.52 17.32 -1.42
C PRO A 148 0.19 16.53 -1.35
N PRO A 149 -0.65 16.69 -0.31
CA PRO A 149 -1.75 15.74 -0.04
C PRO A 149 -2.74 15.58 -1.20
N GLY A 150 -3.11 16.69 -1.86
CA GLY A 150 -4.05 16.65 -2.99
C GLY A 150 -3.46 16.14 -4.31
N ALA A 151 -2.13 16.10 -4.45
CA ALA A 151 -1.46 15.74 -5.70
C ALA A 151 -0.79 14.36 -5.66
N THR A 152 -0.64 13.76 -4.47
CA THR A 152 0.10 12.49 -4.29
C THR A 152 -0.49 11.35 -5.10
N GLY A 153 -1.81 11.13 -5.05
CA GLY A 153 -2.45 10.05 -5.81
C GLY A 153 -2.28 10.19 -7.32
N VAL A 154 -2.35 11.42 -7.83
CA VAL A 154 -2.10 11.71 -9.25
C VAL A 154 -0.63 11.48 -9.60
N ALA A 155 0.29 11.93 -8.76
CA ALA A 155 1.73 11.75 -8.97
C ALA A 155 2.13 10.26 -8.99
N GLN A 156 1.52 9.42 -8.14
CA GLN A 156 1.70 7.97 -8.18
C GLN A 156 1.24 7.41 -9.52
N CYS A 157 0.04 7.74 -9.99
CA CYS A 157 -0.46 7.30 -11.30
C CYS A 157 0.41 7.77 -12.48
N VAL A 158 0.97 8.99 -12.41
CA VAL A 158 1.90 9.51 -13.44
C VAL A 158 3.19 8.71 -13.48
N GLU A 159 3.76 8.36 -12.32
CA GLU A 159 4.92 7.47 -12.27
C GLU A 159 4.61 6.13 -12.93
N LEU A 160 3.53 5.47 -12.48
CA LEU A 160 3.17 4.14 -12.98
C LEU A 160 2.89 4.17 -14.48
N PHE A 161 2.27 5.23 -14.98
CA PHE A 161 2.06 5.43 -16.41
C PHE A 161 3.40 5.49 -17.18
N GLN A 162 4.39 6.22 -16.68
CA GLN A 162 5.72 6.28 -17.29
C GLN A 162 6.45 4.92 -17.22
N GLN A 163 6.37 4.24 -16.08
CA GLN A 163 6.95 2.90 -15.88
C GLN A 163 6.38 1.89 -16.88
N LEU A 164 5.05 1.86 -17.04
CA LEU A 164 4.36 0.96 -17.98
C LEU A 164 4.66 1.27 -19.45
N ARG A 165 5.19 2.46 -19.75
CA ARG A 165 5.61 2.88 -21.11
C ARG A 165 7.09 2.66 -21.38
N GLY A 166 7.89 2.36 -20.36
CA GLY A 166 9.34 2.30 -20.51
C GLY A 166 10.00 3.69 -20.56
N GLU A 167 9.35 4.70 -19.99
CA GLU A 167 9.76 6.11 -20.05
C GLU A 167 10.14 6.67 -18.66
N ALA A 168 10.15 5.85 -17.61
CA ALA A 168 10.46 6.30 -16.26
C ALA A 168 11.96 6.50 -16.04
N PHE A 169 12.31 7.41 -15.12
CA PHE A 169 13.70 7.67 -14.77
C PHE A 169 14.36 6.46 -14.10
N ASN A 170 13.70 5.90 -13.08
CA ASN A 170 14.11 4.65 -12.41
C ASN A 170 13.31 3.48 -12.97
N GLN A 171 13.52 3.18 -14.26
CA GLN A 171 12.74 2.19 -14.98
C GLN A 171 12.86 0.78 -14.37
N VAL A 172 11.71 0.14 -14.13
CA VAL A 172 11.62 -1.27 -13.75
C VAL A 172 11.49 -2.13 -15.01
N ASP A 173 12.36 -3.13 -15.14
CA ASP A 173 12.36 -4.04 -16.28
C ASP A 173 11.12 -4.93 -16.31
N GLY A 174 10.52 -5.06 -17.50
CA GLY A 174 9.35 -5.93 -17.70
C GLY A 174 8.09 -5.45 -16.98
N ALA A 175 8.03 -4.19 -16.57
CA ALA A 175 6.86 -3.50 -16.04
C ALA A 175 5.60 -3.76 -16.89
N ARG A 176 4.58 -4.39 -16.30
CA ARG A 176 3.31 -4.69 -17.00
C ARG A 176 2.07 -4.44 -16.18
N VAL A 177 2.11 -4.78 -14.90
CA VAL A 177 1.02 -4.53 -13.96
C VAL A 177 1.59 -3.69 -12.82
N ALA A 178 0.96 -2.55 -12.59
CA ALA A 178 1.37 -1.58 -11.59
C ALA A 178 0.22 -1.28 -10.65
N LEU A 179 0.53 -0.98 -9.39
CA LEU A 179 -0.45 -0.68 -8.34
C LEU A 179 -0.08 0.62 -7.66
N ALA A 180 -1.03 1.55 -7.55
CA ALA A 180 -0.91 2.73 -6.68
C ALA A 180 -1.83 2.56 -5.48
N HIS A 181 -1.31 2.85 -4.29
CA HIS A 181 -2.08 2.94 -3.05
C HIS A 181 -1.94 4.33 -2.45
N ASN A 182 -3.08 4.94 -2.15
CA ASN A 182 -3.16 6.24 -1.52
C ASN A 182 -4.10 6.16 -0.31
N ALA A 183 -3.60 6.52 0.87
CA ALA A 183 -4.41 6.60 2.07
C ALA A 183 -4.54 8.06 2.52
N GLY A 184 -5.75 8.41 3.00
CA GLY A 184 -6.08 9.75 3.49
C GLY A 184 -6.53 9.73 4.95
N GLY A 185 -6.10 10.75 5.70
CA GLY A 185 -6.33 10.83 7.14
C GLY A 185 -5.56 9.75 7.91
N ALA A 186 -6.00 9.42 9.13
CA ALA A 186 -5.48 8.29 9.90
C ALA A 186 -6.03 6.96 9.35
N THR A 187 -5.75 6.69 8.07
CA THR A 187 -6.24 5.54 7.27
C THR A 187 -7.76 5.36 7.22
N ALA A 188 -8.51 6.45 7.48
CA ALA A 188 -9.98 6.48 7.41
C ALA A 188 -10.52 6.29 5.98
N VAL A 189 -9.72 6.64 4.97
CA VAL A 189 -9.98 6.37 3.56
C VAL A 189 -8.73 5.82 2.89
N ALA A 190 -8.91 4.86 2.00
CA ALA A 190 -7.86 4.29 1.17
C ALA A 190 -8.37 4.13 -0.26
N SER A 191 -7.49 4.32 -1.24
CA SER A 191 -7.73 4.08 -2.65
C SER A 191 -6.63 3.21 -3.22
N VAL A 192 -7.00 2.20 -3.98
CA VAL A 192 -6.08 1.30 -4.69
C VAL A 192 -6.42 1.33 -6.17
N THR A 193 -5.41 1.62 -7.00
CA THR A 193 -5.51 1.67 -8.46
C THR A 193 -4.57 0.64 -9.06
N ILE A 194 -5.08 -0.27 -9.88
CA ILE A 194 -4.28 -1.19 -10.70
C ILE A 194 -4.31 -0.70 -12.15
N LEU A 195 -3.12 -0.58 -12.76
CA LEU A 195 -2.92 -0.20 -14.15
C LEU A 195 -2.17 -1.30 -14.89
N GLU A 196 -2.68 -1.71 -16.05
CA GLU A 196 -2.01 -2.65 -16.94
C GLU A 196 -1.52 -1.99 -18.25
N GLY A 197 -0.23 -2.15 -18.53
CA GLY A 197 0.41 -1.76 -19.77
C GLY A 197 -0.12 -2.55 -20.99
N PRO A 198 0.12 -2.07 -22.21
CA PRO A 198 -0.28 -2.82 -23.41
C PRO A 198 0.48 -4.17 -23.47
N GLY A 199 -0.26 -5.28 -23.50
CA GLY A 199 0.31 -6.62 -23.63
C GLY A 199 1.11 -6.78 -24.92
N GLY A 200 2.35 -7.29 -24.80
CA GLY A 200 3.12 -7.77 -25.94
C GLY A 200 2.49 -9.06 -26.44
N HIS A 201 1.64 -8.97 -27.45
CA HIS A 201 1.39 -10.06 -28.38
C HIS A 201 1.97 -9.63 -29.71
N GLY A 202 2.67 -10.57 -30.33
CA GLY A 202 3.29 -10.38 -31.63
C GLY A 202 2.31 -9.99 -32.72
N ARG A 203 2.90 -9.67 -33.86
CA ARG A 203 2.29 -9.86 -35.17
C ARG A 203 1.61 -11.21 -35.28
#